data_AF-A0A814W4T1-F1
#
_entry.id   AF-A0A814W4T1-F1
#
_cell.length_a   1.000
_cell.length_b   1.000
_cell.length_c   1.000
_cell.angle_alpha   90.00
_cell.angle_beta   90.00
_cell.angle_gamma   90.00
#
_symmetry.space_group_name_H-M   'P 1'
#
loop_
_entity.id
_entity.type
_entity.pdbx_description
1 polymer ?
#
loop_
_entity_poly.entity_id
_entity_poly.type
_entity_poly.pdbx_seq_one_letter_code
_entity_poly.pdbx_strand_id
1 'polypeptide(L)'
;MFEYCYPRLDANVTKGMNHLLKSPFSIHPKTGRVSIPIAPDALPYFDPCKEGSVPKLSELCQQVEQLPKQNEDIENGKTNIKQKDFNQTALKPFIDIFSRFVQRSQTSKQDETLAKSDFNTMLSGEI
;
A
#
# COMPACT_ATOMS: atom_id res chain seq x y z
N MET A 1 31.67 -5.78 12.60
CA MET A 1 30.39 -5.03 12.55
C MET A 1 29.65 -5.29 11.22
N PHE A 2 30.22 -4.96 10.06
CA PHE A 2 29.52 -5.11 8.77
C PHE A 2 29.07 -6.53 8.43
N GLU A 3 29.90 -7.54 8.66
CA GLU A 3 29.52 -8.94 8.38
C GLU A 3 28.28 -9.42 9.16
N TYR A 4 28.06 -8.85 10.35
CA TYR A 4 26.99 -9.24 11.26
C TYR A 4 25.74 -8.36 11.13
N CYS A 5 25.90 -7.09 10.75
CA CYS A 5 24.81 -6.10 10.79
C CYS A 5 24.45 -5.48 9.44
N TYR A 6 25.30 -5.62 8.42
CA TYR A 6 25.01 -5.07 7.10
C TYR A 6 23.96 -5.94 6.38
N PRO A 7 22.94 -5.33 5.75
CA PRO A 7 21.90 -6.09 5.06
C PRO A 7 22.49 -6.86 3.87
N ARG A 8 22.18 -8.15 3.77
CA ARG A 8 22.51 -8.96 2.59
C ARG A 8 21.47 -8.68 1.51
N LEU A 9 21.87 -7.95 0.48
CA LEU A 9 21.01 -7.60 -0.64
C LEU A 9 21.02 -8.72 -1.69
N ASP A 10 19.85 -9.16 -2.12
CA ASP A 10 19.74 -9.97 -3.33
C ASP A 10 19.95 -9.08 -4.55
N ALA A 11 21.20 -8.95 -4.98
CA ALA A 11 21.57 -8.02 -6.05
C ALA A 11 20.87 -8.32 -7.39
N ASN A 12 20.41 -9.55 -7.61
CA ASN A 12 19.78 -9.92 -8.89
C ASN A 12 18.40 -9.29 -9.07
N VAL A 13 17.72 -8.92 -7.97
CA VAL A 13 16.41 -8.25 -8.03
C VAL A 13 16.51 -6.78 -8.46
N THR A 14 17.71 -6.18 -8.40
CA THR A 14 17.94 -4.76 -8.70
C THR A 14 18.69 -4.53 -10.02
N LYS A 15 19.41 -5.54 -10.54
CA LYS A 15 20.25 -5.39 -11.74
C LYS A 15 19.48 -5.27 -13.05
N GLY A 16 18.35 -5.97 -13.18
CA GLY A 16 17.59 -6.08 -14.43
C GLY A 16 16.27 -5.33 -14.36
N MET A 17 15.91 -4.62 -15.44
CA MET A 17 14.64 -3.88 -15.52
C MET A 17 13.41 -4.78 -15.64
N ASN A 18 13.59 -6.04 -16.06
CA ASN A 18 12.50 -6.99 -16.31
C ASN A 18 12.21 -7.93 -15.12
N HIS A 19 12.75 -7.62 -13.94
CA HIS A 19 12.55 -8.46 -12.76
C HIS A 19 11.11 -8.33 -12.24
N LEU A 20 10.45 -9.46 -12.01
CA LEU A 20 9.09 -9.49 -11.46
C LEU A 20 9.14 -9.54 -9.94
N LEU A 21 8.62 -8.49 -9.31
CA LEU A 21 8.45 -8.43 -7.86
C LEU A 21 7.01 -8.66 -7.47
N LYS A 22 6.81 -9.08 -6.22
CA LYS A 22 5.47 -9.26 -5.65
C LYS A 22 4.74 -7.92 -5.58
N SER A 23 3.47 -7.92 -5.98
CA SER A 23 2.59 -6.75 -5.84
C SER A 23 2.26 -6.48 -4.36
N PRO A 24 2.17 -5.21 -3.92
CA PRO A 24 1.61 -4.86 -2.62
C PRO A 24 0.23 -5.47 -2.40
N PHE A 25 -0.11 -5.79 -1.16
CA PHE A 25 -1.35 -6.44 -0.73
C PHE A 25 -1.59 -7.86 -1.28
N SER A 26 -0.64 -8.46 -2.01
CA SER A 26 -0.72 -9.88 -2.40
C SER A 26 -0.75 -10.80 -1.18
N ILE A 27 -1.54 -11.87 -1.25
CA ILE A 27 -1.59 -12.91 -0.21
C ILE A 27 -0.43 -13.88 -0.39
N HIS A 28 0.32 -14.15 0.68
CA HIS A 28 1.37 -15.17 0.65
C HIS A 28 0.74 -16.57 0.79
N PRO A 29 0.91 -17.47 -0.20
CA PRO A 29 0.13 -18.70 -0.30
C PRO A 29 0.31 -19.65 0.88
N LYS A 30 1.52 -19.73 1.46
CA LYS A 30 1.80 -20.64 2.60
C LYS A 30 1.34 -20.11 3.95
N THR A 31 1.29 -18.78 4.12
CA THR A 31 1.03 -18.16 5.45
C THR A 31 -0.33 -17.51 5.53
N GLY A 32 -1.00 -17.30 4.39
CA GLY A 32 -2.25 -16.55 4.29
C GLY A 32 -2.10 -15.06 4.63
N ARG A 33 -0.90 -14.57 4.91
CA ARG A 33 -0.64 -13.19 5.32
C ARG A 33 -0.66 -12.24 4.12
N VAL A 34 -1.19 -11.05 4.35
CA VAL A 34 -1.23 -9.97 3.36
C VAL A 34 0.14 -9.27 3.30
N SER A 35 0.63 -8.98 2.09
CA SER A 35 1.88 -8.22 1.90
C SER A 35 1.64 -6.73 2.13
N ILE A 36 1.69 -6.31 3.39
CA ILE A 36 1.36 -4.94 3.82
C ILE A 36 2.51 -3.95 3.62
N PRO A 37 2.23 -2.66 3.37
CA PRO A 37 3.21 -1.59 3.51
C PRO A 37 3.61 -1.40 4.98
N ILE A 38 4.87 -1.03 5.22
CA ILE A 38 5.42 -0.77 6.55
C ILE A 38 5.86 0.70 6.60
N ALA A 39 5.39 1.43 7.61
CA ALA A 39 5.85 2.80 7.85
C ALA A 39 7.25 2.79 8.49
N PRO A 40 8.20 3.63 8.03
CA PRO A 40 9.54 3.69 8.62
C PRO A 40 9.53 3.93 10.13
N ASP A 41 8.63 4.79 10.61
CA ASP A 41 8.50 5.15 12.03
C ASP A 41 8.00 3.97 12.90
N ALA A 42 7.30 3.01 12.28
CA ALA A 42 6.79 1.82 12.95
C ALA A 42 7.77 0.64 12.91
N LEU A 43 8.87 0.75 12.16
CA LEU A 43 9.82 -0.35 11.94
C LEU A 43 10.43 -0.93 13.23
N PRO A 44 10.80 -0.13 14.27
CA PRO A 44 11.35 -0.67 15.52
C PRO A 44 10.38 -1.57 16.30
N TYR A 45 9.07 -1.42 16.05
CA TYR A 45 8.00 -2.13 16.73
C TYR A 45 7.37 -3.22 15.86
N PHE A 46 7.82 -3.34 14.60
CA PHE A 46 7.27 -4.29 13.64
C PHE A 46 7.94 -5.66 13.79
N ASP A 47 7.15 -6.65 14.20
CA ASP A 47 7.55 -8.05 14.24
C ASP A 47 6.67 -8.88 13.29
N PRO A 48 7.20 -9.38 12.15
CA PRO A 48 6.42 -10.16 11.20
C PRO A 48 6.02 -11.54 11.75
N CYS A 49 6.66 -12.05 12.80
CA CYS A 49 6.35 -13.36 13.38
C CYS A 49 5.25 -13.28 14.42
N LYS A 50 5.13 -12.14 15.12
CA LYS A 50 4.10 -11.90 16.14
C LYS A 50 2.68 -12.08 15.59
N GLU A 51 1.81 -12.68 16.40
CA GLU A 51 0.39 -12.82 16.06
C GLU A 51 -0.29 -11.44 16.01
N GLY A 52 -1.14 -11.23 15.00
CA GLY A 52 -1.87 -9.97 14.80
C GLY A 52 -1.05 -8.81 14.20
N SER A 53 0.26 -8.95 13.99
CA SER A 53 1.07 -7.88 13.37
C SER A 53 0.85 -7.74 11.86
N VAL A 54 0.60 -8.87 11.19
CA VAL A 54 0.29 -8.93 9.76
C VAL A 54 -1.03 -9.68 9.58
N PRO A 55 -2.08 -9.03 9.04
CA PRO A 55 -3.40 -9.65 8.94
C PRO A 55 -3.38 -10.84 7.99
N LYS A 56 -4.09 -11.91 8.36
CA LYS A 56 -4.33 -13.06 7.48
C LYS A 56 -5.62 -12.90 6.70
N LEU A 57 -5.68 -13.48 5.51
CA LEU A 57 -6.87 -13.49 4.68
C LEU A 57 -8.08 -14.08 5.41
N SER A 58 -7.90 -15.20 6.11
CA SER A 58 -8.97 -15.87 6.87
C SER A 58 -9.59 -14.97 7.93
N GLU A 59 -8.75 -14.20 8.65
CA GLU A 59 -9.18 -13.27 9.70
C GLU A 59 -9.93 -12.08 9.09
N LEU A 60 -9.45 -11.56 7.96
CA LEU A 60 -10.13 -10.48 7.24
C LEU A 60 -11.50 -10.92 6.69
N CYS A 61 -11.60 -12.12 6.13
CA CYS A 61 -12.87 -12.68 5.68
C CYS A 61 -13.88 -12.80 6.83
N GLN A 62 -13.44 -13.33 7.98
CA GLN A 62 -14.28 -13.43 9.17
C GLN A 62 -14.74 -12.06 9.69
N GLN A 63 -13.84 -11.07 9.69
CA GLN A 63 -14.18 -9.70 10.10
C GLN A 63 -15.27 -9.11 9.20
N VAL A 64 -15.16 -9.29 7.88
CA VAL A 64 -16.16 -8.80 6.92
C VAL A 64 -17.50 -9.51 7.08
N GLU A 65 -17.49 -10.84 7.28
CA GLU A 65 -18.72 -11.61 7.49
C GLU A 65 -19.47 -11.23 8.77
N GLN A 66 -18.75 -10.79 9.80
CA GLN A 66 -19.32 -10.35 11.08
C GLN A 66 -19.87 -8.92 11.05
N LEU A 67 -19.59 -8.15 10.00
CA LEU A 67 -20.13 -6.79 9.88
C LEU A 67 -21.65 -6.85 9.70
N PRO A 68 -22.40 -5.94 10.36
CA PRO A 68 -23.84 -5.87 10.18
C PRO A 68 -24.13 -5.54 8.71
N LYS A 69 -24.86 -6.42 8.03
CA LYS A 69 -25.42 -6.13 6.71
C LYS A 69 -26.34 -4.92 6.89
N GLN A 70 -25.94 -3.73 6.45
CA GLN A 70 -26.88 -2.62 6.37
C GLN A 70 -28.01 -3.10 5.46
N ASN A 71 -29.24 -3.15 5.98
CA ASN A 71 -30.41 -3.61 5.25
C ASN A 71 -30.43 -2.94 3.87
N GLU A 72 -30.27 -3.74 2.82
CA GLU A 72 -30.42 -3.30 1.44
C GLU A 72 -31.92 -3.09 1.21
N ASP A 73 -32.37 -1.83 1.25
CA ASP A 73 -33.60 -1.47 0.55
C ASP A 73 -33.38 -1.77 -0.94
N ILE A 74 -34.09 -2.78 -1.43
CA ILE A 74 -34.01 -3.33 -2.78
C ILE A 74 -34.69 -2.38 -3.77
N GLU A 75 -34.18 -1.16 -3.96
CA GLU A 75 -34.68 -0.26 -5.02
C GLU A 75 -33.55 0.56 -5.64
N ASN A 76 -32.78 -0.12 -6.49
CA ASN A 76 -32.03 0.35 -7.67
C ASN A 76 -30.72 -0.43 -7.75
N GLY A 77 -30.55 -1.18 -8.84
CA GLY A 77 -29.39 -2.03 -9.14
C GLY A 77 -28.04 -1.31 -9.31
N LYS A 78 -27.62 -0.53 -8.31
CA LYS A 78 -26.27 -0.04 -8.11
C LYS A 78 -25.80 -0.57 -6.76
N THR A 79 -25.06 -1.68 -6.79
CA THR A 79 -24.45 -2.29 -5.61
C THR A 79 -23.45 -1.30 -4.97
N ASN A 80 -23.92 -0.44 -4.06
CA ASN A 80 -23.10 0.36 -3.16
C ASN A 80 -22.53 -0.51 -2.02
N ILE A 81 -22.20 -1.77 -2.31
CA ILE A 81 -21.74 -2.78 -1.34
C ILE A 81 -20.27 -2.54 -0.92
N LYS A 82 -19.47 -1.74 -1.66
CA LYS A 82 -18.01 -1.98 -1.68
C LYS A 82 -17.11 -1.06 -0.84
N GLN A 83 -17.58 0.10 -0.36
CA GLN A 83 -16.68 1.08 0.30
C GLN A 83 -16.66 1.05 1.83
N LYS A 84 -17.64 0.44 2.50
CA LYS A 84 -17.75 0.49 3.98
C LYS A 84 -17.11 -0.70 4.70
N ASP A 85 -16.94 -1.84 4.02
CA ASP A 85 -16.57 -3.08 4.70
C ASP A 85 -15.08 -3.12 5.06
N PHE A 86 -14.18 -2.75 4.14
CA PHE A 86 -12.74 -2.81 4.42
C PHE A 86 -12.28 -1.77 5.47
N ASN A 87 -13.01 -0.65 5.62
CA ASN A 87 -12.73 0.38 6.62
C ASN A 87 -12.86 -0.14 8.06
N GLN A 88 -13.60 -1.23 8.24
CA GLN A 88 -13.87 -1.85 9.53
C GLN A 88 -13.02 -3.12 9.76
N THR A 89 -12.00 -3.35 8.92
CA THR A 89 -11.10 -4.50 9.04
C THR A 89 -9.72 -4.08 9.54
N ALA A 90 -8.96 -5.06 10.01
CA ALA A 90 -7.55 -4.90 10.39
C ALA A 90 -6.64 -4.44 9.22
N LEU A 91 -7.15 -4.45 7.97
CA LEU A 91 -6.40 -4.00 6.80
C LEU A 91 -6.35 -2.46 6.65
N LYS A 92 -7.32 -1.74 7.24
CA LYS A 92 -7.49 -0.30 7.06
C LYS A 92 -6.23 0.55 7.37
N PRO A 93 -5.51 0.34 8.49
CA PRO A 93 -4.32 1.14 8.80
C PRO A 93 -3.25 1.04 7.72
N PHE A 94 -3.10 -0.12 7.10
CA PHE A 94 -2.13 -0.36 6.05
C PHE A 94 -2.53 0.30 4.73
N ILE A 95 -3.83 0.32 4.42
CA ILE A 95 -4.37 1.08 3.29
C ILE A 95 -4.11 2.57 3.46
N ASP A 96 -4.22 3.11 4.68
CA ASP A 96 -3.95 4.53 4.94
C ASP A 96 -2.47 4.88 4.75
N ILE A 97 -1.57 4.03 5.22
CA ILE A 97 -0.12 4.17 4.97
C ILE A 97 0.14 4.23 3.46
N PHE A 98 -0.44 3.30 2.69
CA PHE A 98 -0.25 3.27 1.24
C PHE A 98 -0.87 4.47 0.53
N SER A 99 -2.07 4.88 0.94
CA SER A 99 -2.78 6.03 0.37
C SER A 99 -1.98 7.31 0.54
N ARG A 100 -1.39 7.53 1.74
CA ARG A 100 -0.49 8.67 1.98
C ARG A 100 0.76 8.61 1.10
N PHE A 101 1.33 7.42 0.91
CA PHE A 101 2.47 7.23 0.00
C PHE A 101 2.11 7.61 -1.44
N VAL A 102 0.98 7.11 -1.96
CA VAL A 102 0.52 7.40 -3.32
C VAL A 102 0.23 8.88 -3.51
N GLN A 103 -0.46 9.52 -2.55
CA GLN A 103 -0.73 10.97 -2.59
C GLN A 103 0.57 11.77 -2.69
N ARG A 104 1.56 11.46 -1.85
CA ARG A 104 2.87 12.14 -1.90
C ARG A 104 3.58 11.96 -3.24
N SER A 105 3.52 10.76 -3.82
CA SER A 105 4.11 10.48 -5.13
C SER A 105 3.41 11.17 -6.29
N GLN A 106 2.15 11.59 -6.12
CA GLN A 106 1.42 12.36 -7.14
C GLN A 106 1.80 13.84 -7.07
N THR A 107 1.83 14.43 -5.87
CA THR A 107 2.22 15.84 -5.68
C THR A 107 3.64 16.11 -6.18
N SER A 108 4.61 15.23 -5.86
CA SER A 108 5.99 15.41 -6.33
C SER A 108 6.11 15.43 -7.86
N LYS A 109 5.27 14.68 -8.58
CA LYS A 109 5.25 14.68 -10.04
C LYS A 109 4.62 15.93 -10.62
N GLN A 110 3.63 16.50 -9.94
CA GLN A 110 3.02 17.77 -10.35
C GLN A 110 4.00 18.92 -10.18
N ASP A 111 4.72 18.98 -9.06
CA ASP A 111 5.73 20.01 -8.79
C ASP A 111 6.90 19.94 -9.79
N GLU A 112 7.37 18.73 -10.15
CA GLU A 112 8.38 18.56 -11.19
C GLU A 112 7.88 18.99 -12.58
N THR A 113 6.59 18.80 -12.87
CA THR A 113 5.99 19.18 -14.16
C THR A 113 5.86 20.70 -14.24
N LEU A 114 5.41 21.34 -13.16
CA LEU A 114 5.33 22.80 -13.01
C LEU A 114 6.72 23.45 -13.11
N ALA A 115 7.72 22.91 -12.41
CA ALA A 115 9.09 23.42 -12.51
C ALA A 115 9.68 23.31 -13.93
N LYS A 116 9.34 22.24 -14.67
CA LYS A 116 9.77 22.06 -16.06
C LYS A 116 9.01 22.97 -17.02
N SER A 117 7.73 23.27 -16.78
CA SER A 117 6.99 24.26 -17.59
C SER A 117 7.53 25.65 -17.36
N ASP A 118 7.76 26.05 -16.11
CA ASP A 118 8.26 27.39 -15.77
C ASP A 118 9.67 27.62 -16.34
N PHE A 119 10.53 26.60 -16.27
CA PHE A 119 11.86 26.65 -16.88
C PHE A 119 11.81 26.72 -18.41
N ASN A 120 10.88 26.00 -19.05
CA ASN A 120 10.71 26.07 -20.51
C ASN A 120 10.14 27.41 -20.97
N THR A 121 9.21 28.02 -20.22
CA THR A 121 8.68 29.36 -20.51
C THR A 121 9.76 30.45 -20.35
N MET A 122 10.67 30.31 -19.37
CA MET A 122 11.83 31.19 -19.25
C MET A 122 12.82 31.05 -20.42
N LEU A 123 12.97 29.85 -20.99
CA LEU A 123 13.86 29.61 -22.14
C LEU A 123 13.25 30.03 -23.48
N SER A 124 11.92 30.01 -23.62
CA SER A 124 11.22 30.42 -24.85
C SER A 124 11.11 31.94 -25.02
N GLY A 125 11.53 32.73 -24.03
CA GLY A 125 11.57 34.19 -24.12
C GLY A 125 10.19 34.86 -24.13
N GLU A 126 9.16 34.17 -23.64
CA GLU A 126 7.83 34.75 -23.44
C GLU A 126 7.79 35.51 -22.10
N ILE A 127 8.39 36.71 -22.07
CA ILE A 127 8.09 37.77 -21.09
C ILE A 127 7.67 39.02 -21.87
#